data_AF-A0A927GPS7-F1
#
_entry.id   AF-A0A927GPS7-F1
#
_cell.length_a   1.000
_cell.length_b   1.000
_cell.length_c   1.000
_cell.angle_alpha   90.00
_cell.angle_beta   90.00
_cell.angle_gamma   90.00
#
_symmetry.space_group_name_H-M   'P 1'
#
loop_
_entity.id
_entity.type
_entity.pdbx_description
1 polymer ?
#
loop_
_entity_poly.entity_id
_entity_poly.type
_entity_poly.pdbx_seq_one_letter_code
_entity_poly.pdbx_strand_id
1 'polypeptide(L)'
;MPQCRIDRAAVLQAGTVADTDELVLLERDAAGVTVADANRIMHHETDYLEGMSRLLAVEALSASWSATLRKRLDGQRTDTKARLEGQA
;
A
#
# COMPACT_ATOMS: atom_id res chain seq x y z
N MET A 1 -14.04 -19.25 -2.22
CA MET A 1 -12.81 -18.80 -1.56
C MET A 1 -12.36 -17.52 -2.23
N PRO A 2 -12.25 -16.37 -1.54
CA PRO A 2 -11.73 -15.16 -2.18
C PRO A 2 -10.24 -15.39 -2.47
N GLN A 3 -9.86 -15.28 -3.74
CA GLN A 3 -8.47 -15.37 -4.16
C GLN A 3 -7.70 -14.21 -3.53
N CYS A 4 -6.78 -14.52 -2.60
CA CYS A 4 -5.87 -13.53 -2.05
C CYS A 4 -4.85 -13.16 -3.13
N ARG A 5 -5.08 -12.03 -3.81
CA ARG A 5 -4.13 -11.48 -4.78
C ARG A 5 -3.16 -10.56 -4.03
N ILE A 6 -1.91 -10.99 -3.89
CA ILE A 6 -0.83 -10.16 -3.36
C ILE A 6 -0.11 -9.53 -4.55
N ASP A 7 -0.35 -8.25 -4.80
CA ASP A 7 0.32 -7.54 -5.91
C ASP A 7 1.79 -7.20 -5.57
N ARG A 8 2.11 -7.00 -4.28
CA ARG A 8 3.47 -6.76 -3.78
C ARG A 8 3.59 -7.16 -2.31
N ALA A 9 4.66 -7.86 -1.96
CA ALA A 9 5.09 -8.11 -0.58
C ALA A 9 6.58 -7.81 -0.42
N ALA A 10 6.99 -7.33 0.75
CA ALA A 10 8.40 -7.23 1.10
C ALA A 10 8.88 -8.56 1.69
N VAL A 11 10.09 -9.01 1.32
CA VAL A 11 10.72 -10.18 1.91
C VAL A 11 11.33 -9.78 3.24
N LEU A 12 10.76 -10.26 4.34
CA LEU A 12 11.29 -10.00 5.69
C LEU A 12 12.48 -10.90 6.02
N GLN A 13 12.39 -12.16 5.57
CA GLN A 13 13.44 -13.16 5.71
C GLN A 13 13.53 -13.97 4.42
N ALA A 14 14.71 -14.04 3.83
CA ALA A 14 14.94 -14.83 2.63
C ALA A 14 14.86 -16.33 2.94
N GLY A 15 14.36 -17.10 1.99
CA GLY A 15 14.19 -18.55 2.08
C GLY A 15 13.80 -19.15 0.75
N THR A 16 13.59 -20.46 0.73
CA THR A 16 13.10 -21.19 -0.44
C THR A 16 11.59 -21.37 -0.35
N VAL A 17 10.89 -21.20 -1.46
CA VAL A 17 9.45 -21.44 -1.59
C VAL A 17 9.20 -22.26 -2.85
N ALA A 18 8.21 -23.15 -2.79
CA ALA A 18 7.71 -23.96 -3.90
C ALA A 18 6.30 -23.50 -4.32
N ASP A 19 5.88 -23.88 -5.52
CA ASP A 19 4.53 -23.64 -6.01
C ASP A 19 3.45 -24.46 -5.27
N THR A 20 3.86 -25.52 -4.57
CA THR A 20 3.00 -26.31 -3.67
C THR A 20 2.86 -25.71 -2.27
N ASP A 21 3.62 -24.66 -1.94
CA ASP A 21 3.52 -24.03 -0.62
C ASP A 21 2.29 -23.14 -0.51
N GLU A 22 1.72 -23.09 0.69
CA GLU A 22 0.56 -22.25 1.00
C GLU A 22 0.95 -20.99 1.77
N LEU A 23 0.24 -19.89 1.50
CA LEU A 23 0.35 -18.67 2.29
C LEU A 23 -0.47 -18.81 3.56
N VAL A 24 0.21 -18.89 4.71
CA VAL A 24 -0.41 -18.92 6.04
C VAL A 24 -0.35 -17.54 6.66
N LEU A 25 -1.50 -17.04 7.12
CA LEU A 25 -1.56 -15.80 7.88
C LEU A 25 -1.00 -16.02 9.29
N LEU A 26 0.20 -15.50 9.55
CA LEU A 26 0.84 -15.58 10.86
C LEU A 26 0.34 -14.50 11.82
N GLU A 27 0.19 -13.27 11.32
CA GLU A 27 -0.15 -12.10 12.13
C GLU A 27 -0.98 -11.10 11.31
N ARG A 28 -1.84 -10.33 12.00
CA ARG A 28 -2.53 -9.17 11.44
C ARG A 28 -1.97 -7.91 12.05
N ASP A 29 -1.72 -6.91 11.20
CA ASP A 29 -1.31 -5.58 11.63
C ASP A 29 -2.35 -4.93 12.55
N ALA A 30 -1.89 -4.32 13.65
CA ALA A 30 -2.73 -3.74 14.68
C ALA A 30 -3.55 -2.52 14.20
N ALA A 31 -3.10 -1.81 13.15
CA ALA A 31 -3.83 -0.68 12.58
C ALA A 31 -5.11 -1.11 11.83
N GLY A 32 -5.25 -2.40 11.52
CA GLY A 32 -6.43 -2.97 10.87
C GLY A 32 -6.74 -2.33 9.51
N VAL A 33 -5.73 -1.74 8.86
CA VAL A 33 -5.86 -1.12 7.54
C VAL A 33 -5.88 -2.21 6.48
N THR A 34 -6.89 -2.20 5.61
CA THR A 34 -6.95 -3.14 4.49
C THR A 34 -6.27 -2.57 3.23
N VAL A 35 -5.92 -3.45 2.28
CA VAL A 35 -5.45 -3.02 0.95
C VAL A 35 -6.51 -2.17 0.23
N ALA A 36 -7.79 -2.48 0.43
CA ALA A 36 -8.89 -1.70 -0.14
C ALA A 36 -8.95 -0.27 0.44
N ASP A 37 -8.75 -0.12 1.77
CA ASP A 37 -8.63 1.20 2.41
C ASP A 37 -7.44 1.98 1.86
N ALA A 38 -6.28 1.33 1.75
CA ALA A 38 -5.07 1.94 1.23
C ALA A 38 -5.27 2.46 -0.20
N ASN A 39 -5.88 1.65 -1.08
CA ASN A 39 -6.18 2.05 -2.45
C ASN A 39 -7.18 3.21 -2.51
N ARG A 40 -8.23 3.17 -1.68
CA ARG A 40 -9.23 4.24 -1.58
C ARG A 40 -8.59 5.57 -1.21
N ILE A 41 -7.78 5.61 -0.16
CA ILE A 41 -7.09 6.82 0.30
C ILE A 41 -6.07 7.30 -0.74
N MET A 42 -5.34 6.38 -1.38
CA MET A 42 -4.28 6.74 -2.33
C MET A 42 -4.81 7.31 -3.65
N HIS A 43 -5.91 6.76 -4.17
CA HIS A 43 -6.39 7.05 -5.53
C HIS A 43 -7.72 7.79 -5.61
N HIS A 44 -8.58 7.69 -4.60
CA HIS A 44 -9.92 8.27 -4.64
C HIS A 44 -10.08 9.42 -3.63
N GLU A 45 -9.64 9.23 -2.38
CA GLU A 45 -9.81 10.20 -1.30
C GLU A 45 -8.53 11.03 -1.07
N THR A 46 -8.02 11.67 -2.13
CA THR A 46 -6.72 12.37 -2.11
C THR A 46 -6.64 13.61 -1.23
N ASP A 47 -7.74 14.04 -0.59
CA ASP A 47 -7.77 15.15 0.37
C ASP A 47 -8.07 14.69 1.81
N TYR A 48 -8.20 13.37 2.05
CA TYR A 48 -8.57 12.82 3.34
C TYR A 48 -7.35 12.67 4.27
N LEU A 49 -6.97 13.77 4.94
CA LEU A 49 -5.77 13.88 5.78
C LEU A 49 -5.70 12.86 6.93
N GLU A 50 -6.84 12.57 7.58
CA GLU A 50 -6.91 11.58 8.66
C GLU A 50 -6.60 10.18 8.13
N GLY A 51 -7.17 9.81 6.97
CA GLY A 51 -6.86 8.55 6.30
C GLY A 51 -5.39 8.43 5.93
N MET A 52 -4.79 9.51 5.42
CA MET A 52 -3.35 9.53 5.11
C MET A 52 -2.50 9.34 6.36
N SER A 53 -2.85 10.00 7.46
CA SER A 53 -2.16 9.87 8.74
C SER A 53 -2.25 8.44 9.29
N ARG A 54 -3.43 7.81 9.19
CA ARG A 54 -3.62 6.41 9.56
C ARG A 54 -2.78 5.45 8.72
N LEU A 55 -2.68 5.68 7.40
CA LEU A 55 -1.79 4.88 6.55
C LEU A 55 -0.31 5.07 6.91
N LEU A 56 0.11 6.30 7.21
CA LEU A 56 1.49 6.59 7.59
C LEU A 56 1.90 6.00 8.94
N ALA A 57 0.93 5.62 9.78
CA ALA A 57 1.18 4.90 11.03
C ALA A 57 1.45 3.40 10.81
N VAL A 58 1.20 2.85 9.62
CA VAL A 58 1.52 1.44 9.29
C VAL A 58 3.00 1.31 8.99
N GLU A 59 3.75 0.65 9.89
CA GLU A 59 5.20 0.51 9.78
C GLU A 59 5.63 -0.27 8.52
N ALA A 60 4.82 -1.26 8.11
CA ALA A 60 5.07 -2.07 6.92
C ALA A 60 4.78 -1.35 5.59
N LEU A 61 4.32 -0.09 5.61
CA LEU A 61 3.99 0.65 4.40
C LEU A 61 5.24 0.92 3.55
N SER A 62 5.12 0.71 2.24
CA SER A 62 6.24 0.91 1.32
C SER A 62 6.77 2.34 1.32
N ALA A 63 8.09 2.50 1.17
CA ALA A 63 8.75 3.80 1.18
C ALA A 63 8.20 4.77 0.11
N SER A 64 7.84 4.27 -1.08
CA SER A 64 7.28 5.10 -2.15
C SER A 64 5.91 5.67 -1.77
N TRP A 65 5.02 4.84 -1.19
CA TRP A 65 3.72 5.29 -0.72
C TRP A 65 3.84 6.28 0.43
N SER A 66 4.70 5.98 1.41
CA SER A 66 4.96 6.89 2.53
C SER A 66 5.47 8.25 2.05
N ALA A 67 6.36 8.29 1.04
CA ALA A 67 6.83 9.53 0.45
C ALA A 67 5.71 10.31 -0.27
N THR A 68 4.86 9.62 -1.04
CA THR A 68 3.71 10.27 -1.71
C THR A 68 2.71 10.85 -0.71
N LEU A 69 2.37 10.12 0.35
CA LEU A 69 1.41 10.59 1.35
C LEU A 69 1.95 11.77 2.16
N ARG A 70 3.23 11.76 2.55
CA ARG A 70 3.88 12.89 3.24
C ARG A 70 3.85 14.16 2.38
N LYS A 71 4.21 14.06 1.10
CA LYS A 71 4.12 15.20 0.17
C LYS A 71 2.71 15.78 0.08
N ARG A 72 1.68 14.93 0.07
CA ARG A 72 0.28 15.37 0.04
C ARG A 72 -0.15 16.07 1.33
N LEU A 73 0.28 15.57 2.50
CA LEU A 73 0.06 16.25 3.78
C LEU A 73 0.71 17.64 3.80
N ASP A 74 1.86 17.80 3.14
CA ASP A 74 2.55 19.09 2.97
C ASP A 74 1.92 19.97 1.85
N GLY A 75 0.78 19.57 1.29
CA GLY A 75 0.04 20.32 0.26
C GLY A 75 0.55 20.12 -1.18
N GLN A 76 1.50 19.21 -1.41
CA GLN A 76 2.04 18.93 -2.73
C GLN A 76 1.22 17.85 -3.45
N ARG A 77 0.42 18.26 -4.44
CA ARG A 77 -0.29 17.33 -5.33
C ARG A 77 0.63 16.82 -6.43
N THR A 78 0.58 15.51 -6.69
CA THR A 78 1.32 14.85 -7.77
C THR A 78 0.35 14.48 -8.89
N ASP A 79 0.67 14.83 -10.13
CA ASP A 79 -0.11 14.40 -11.30
C ASP A 79 0.22 12.94 -11.64
N THR A 80 -0.82 12.10 -11.76
CA THR A 80 -0.70 10.68 -12.08
C THR A 80 -0.96 10.36 -13.56
N LYS A 81 -1.27 11.35 -14.40
CA LYS A 81 -1.62 11.16 -15.83
C LYS A 81 -0.58 10.35 -16.59
N ALA A 82 0.70 10.69 -16.48
CA ALA A 82 1.78 10.00 -17.19
C ALA A 82 1.80 8.48 -16.93
N ARG A 83 1.48 8.05 -15.70
CA ARG A 83 1.47 6.63 -15.30
C ARG A 83 0.23 5.88 -15.79
N LEU A 84 -0.89 6.58 -15.99
CA LEU A 84 -2.15 6.01 -16.48
C LEU A 84 -2.21 5.97 -18.00
N GLU A 85 -1.65 6.98 -18.65
CA GLU A 85 -1.70 7.18 -20.11
C GLU A 85 -0.47 6.64 -20.84
N GLY A 86 0.58 6.25 -20.11
CA GLY A 86 1.74 5.55 -20.69
C GLY A 86 2.64 6.40 -21.58
N GLN A 87 2.76 7.70 -21.29
CA GLN A 87 3.71 8.57 -22.00
C GLN A 87 5.12 8.35 -21.43
N ALA A 88 5.95 7.69 -22.25
CA ALA A 88 7.39 7.51 -22.05
C ALA A 88 8.18 8.71 -22.58
#